data_AF-A0A2M8N3H4-F1
#
_entry.id   AF-A0A2M8N3H4-F1
#
_cell.length_a   1.000
_cell.length_b   1.000
_cell.length_c   1.000
_cell.angle_alpha   90.00
_cell.angle_beta   90.00
_cell.angle_gamma   90.00
#
_symmetry.space_group_name_H-M   'P 1'
#
loop_
_entity.id
_entity.type
_entity.pdbx_description
1 polymer ?
#
loop_
_entity_poly.entity_id
_entity_poly.type
_entity_poly.pdbx_seq_one_letter_code
_entity_poly.pdbx_strand_id
1 'polypeptide(L)'
;MTTRPRTTNGSHGPDHTSVSTPGDFIAIALSASTALELAGTRRISLMVPEDLTAVTLSRMTDVVVACPLLGTTVDALDVIEALAAASYHGAVWVVAPAMPNPRMVERELKRAAKRMSIKLILR
;
A
#
# COMPACT_ATOMS: atom_id res chain seq x y z
N MET A 1 5.09 50.42 47.92
CA MET A 1 5.89 49.18 47.82
C MET A 1 5.23 48.32 46.74
N THR A 2 5.70 48.42 45.49
CA THR A 2 6.63 47.45 44.81
C THR A 2 5.79 46.27 44.26
N THR A 3 5.59 46.02 42.96
CA THR A 3 6.42 46.21 41.75
C THR A 3 5.59 46.07 40.46
N ARG A 4 6.12 46.64 39.38
CA ARG A 4 5.67 46.67 37.98
C ARG A 4 5.91 45.32 37.22
N PRO A 5 5.46 45.19 35.95
CA PRO A 5 5.15 43.93 35.25
C PRO A 5 6.35 43.31 34.51
N ARG A 6 6.19 42.08 34.00
CA ARG A 6 7.17 41.42 33.13
C ARG A 6 6.50 40.68 31.97
N THR A 7 6.65 41.22 30.77
CA THR A 7 6.60 40.50 29.49
C THR A 7 7.90 39.71 29.31
N THR A 8 7.84 38.53 28.67
CA THR A 8 8.67 38.09 27.52
C THR A 8 8.56 36.57 27.30
N ASN A 9 8.20 36.22 26.06
CA ASN A 9 8.78 35.18 25.18
C ASN A 9 9.23 33.81 25.71
N GLY A 10 8.78 32.78 24.98
CA GLY A 10 9.43 31.46 24.83
C GLY A 10 8.37 30.36 24.77
N SER A 11 8.21 29.54 23.73
CA SER A 11 9.02 29.29 22.56
C SER A 11 8.12 28.59 21.54
N HIS A 12 8.08 29.08 20.30
CA HIS A 12 7.69 28.27 19.16
C HIS A 12 8.66 27.08 19.12
N GLY A 13 8.19 25.89 19.49
CA GLY A 13 8.89 24.67 19.10
C GLY A 13 8.93 24.61 17.58
N PRO A 14 10.01 24.12 16.95
CA PRO A 14 9.96 23.83 15.54
C PRO A 14 8.79 22.87 15.33
N ASP A 15 7.82 23.32 14.53
CA ASP A 15 6.81 22.46 13.95
C ASP A 15 7.60 21.38 13.22
N HIS A 16 7.76 20.22 13.86
CA HIS A 16 8.24 19.03 13.18
C HIS A 16 7.12 18.71 12.19
N THR A 17 7.19 19.36 11.03
CA THR A 17 6.64 18.84 9.80
C THR A 17 7.33 17.49 9.65
N SER A 18 6.74 16.47 10.27
CA SER A 18 7.07 15.08 10.03
C SER A 18 6.87 14.91 8.54
N VAL A 19 7.96 15.05 7.79
CA VAL A 19 8.04 14.66 6.41
C VAL A 19 7.71 13.17 6.45
N SER A 20 6.44 12.86 6.23
CA SER A 20 5.94 11.50 6.27
C SER A 20 6.69 10.79 5.16
N THR A 21 7.63 9.92 5.51
CA THR A 21 8.38 9.15 4.52
C THR A 21 7.34 8.45 3.65
N PRO A 22 7.34 8.65 2.32
CA PRO A 22 6.35 8.01 1.48
C PRO A 22 6.49 6.50 1.65
N GLY A 23 5.38 5.82 1.94
CA GLY A 23 5.35 4.36 2.06
C GLY A 23 5.79 3.69 0.77
N ASP A 24 6.01 2.38 0.83
CA ASP A 24 6.42 1.60 -0.33
C ASP A 24 5.19 1.11 -1.12
N PHE A 25 5.38 0.95 -2.44
CA PHE A 25 4.39 0.44 -3.37
C PHE A 25 5.01 -0.67 -4.22
N ILE A 26 4.56 -1.90 -4.05
CA ILE A 26 5.00 -3.06 -4.83
C ILE A 26 3.99 -3.28 -5.95
N ALA A 27 4.44 -3.28 -7.20
CA ALA A 27 3.61 -3.61 -8.34
C ALA A 27 4.01 -4.96 -8.92
N ILE A 28 3.03 -5.86 -9.04
CA ILE A 28 3.22 -7.23 -9.53
C ILE A 28 2.42 -7.39 -10.80
N ALA A 29 3.10 -7.71 -11.91
CA ALA A 29 2.50 -7.87 -13.24
C ALA A 29 1.62 -6.69 -13.73
N LEU A 30 1.79 -5.50 -13.13
CA LEU A 30 1.19 -4.27 -13.63
C LEU A 30 2.11 -3.59 -14.64
N SER A 31 1.52 -2.85 -15.57
CA SER A 31 2.28 -1.95 -16.44
C SER A 31 2.94 -0.84 -15.61
N ALA A 32 4.08 -0.34 -16.09
CA ALA A 32 4.80 0.75 -15.41
C ALA A 32 3.94 2.03 -15.28
N SER A 33 3.09 2.32 -16.28
CA SER A 33 2.20 3.49 -16.26
C SER A 33 1.12 3.35 -15.19
N THR A 34 0.46 2.20 -15.09
CA THR A 34 -0.55 1.94 -14.05
C THR A 34 0.08 1.95 -12.66
N ALA A 35 1.26 1.34 -12.50
CA ALA A 35 1.99 1.36 -11.24
C ALA A 35 2.34 2.80 -10.80
N LEU A 36 2.87 3.63 -11.72
CA LEU A 36 3.21 5.02 -11.47
C LEU A 36 2.00 5.85 -11.04
N GLU A 37 0.87 5.66 -11.74
CA GLU A 37 -0.35 6.38 -11.44
C GLU A 37 -0.91 6.02 -10.05
N LEU A 38 -0.93 4.73 -9.71
CA LEU A 38 -1.50 4.25 -8.44
C LEU A 38 -0.61 4.54 -7.23
N ALA A 39 0.72 4.51 -7.40
CA ALA A 39 1.66 4.74 -6.31
C ALA A 39 1.60 6.18 -5.76
N GLY A 40 1.25 7.16 -6.60
CA GLY A 40 1.28 8.57 -6.22
C GLY A 40 2.69 9.00 -5.81
N THR A 41 2.90 9.31 -4.52
CA THR A 41 4.21 9.70 -3.97
C THR A 41 5.01 8.53 -3.40
N ARG A 42 4.45 7.32 -3.36
CA ARG A 42 5.10 6.12 -2.82
C ARG A 42 6.28 5.66 -3.67
N ARG A 43 7.27 5.02 -3.04
CA ARG A 43 8.40 4.43 -3.76
C ARG A 43 7.97 3.13 -4.44
N ILE A 44 8.17 3.05 -5.76
CA ILE A 44 7.71 1.93 -6.56
C ILE A 44 8.79 0.84 -6.64
N SER A 45 8.41 -0.40 -6.39
CA SER A 45 9.20 -1.59 -6.69
C SER A 45 8.40 -2.51 -7.61
N LEU A 46 8.95 -2.84 -8.78
CA LEU A 46 8.37 -3.85 -9.66
C LEU A 46 8.92 -5.22 -9.23
N MET A 47 8.04 -6.18 -8.95
CA MET A 47 8.41 -7.49 -8.45
C MET A 47 7.60 -8.59 -9.12
N VAL A 48 8.13 -9.81 -9.10
CA VAL A 48 7.37 -11.02 -9.38
C VAL A 48 6.90 -11.67 -8.07
N PRO A 49 5.86 -12.52 -8.07
CA PRO A 49 5.35 -13.14 -6.84
C PRO A 49 6.40 -13.89 -6.03
N GLU A 50 7.38 -14.50 -6.70
CA GLU A 50 8.45 -15.28 -6.08
C GLU A 50 9.40 -14.41 -5.23
N ASP A 51 9.46 -13.10 -5.50
CA ASP A 51 10.27 -12.14 -4.74
C ASP A 51 9.58 -11.69 -3.44
N LEU A 52 8.27 -11.97 -3.29
CA LEU A 52 7.48 -11.63 -2.11
C LEU A 52 7.78 -12.54 -0.92
N THR A 53 8.97 -12.42 -0.39
CA THR A 53 9.36 -13.14 0.83
C THR A 53 9.14 -12.26 2.07
N ALA A 54 9.02 -12.91 3.23
CA ALA A 54 8.96 -12.19 4.52
C ALA A 54 10.18 -11.27 4.72
N VAL A 55 11.36 -11.67 4.23
CA VAL A 55 12.60 -10.88 4.34
C VAL A 55 12.56 -9.64 3.44
N THR A 56 12.02 -9.76 2.24
CA THR A 56 11.84 -8.62 1.33
C THR A 56 10.87 -7.60 1.96
N LEU A 57 9.72 -8.09 2.42
CA LEU A 57 8.66 -7.24 2.99
C LEU A 57 9.07 -6.58 4.31
N SER A 58 9.87 -7.25 5.16
CA SER A 58 10.29 -6.68 6.45
C SER A 58 11.23 -5.49 6.33
N ARG A 59 11.81 -5.25 5.14
CA ARG A 59 12.71 -4.12 4.87
C ARG A 59 11.97 -2.88 4.36
N MET A 60 10.65 -2.99 4.16
CA MET A 60 9.83 -1.98 3.52
C MET A 60 8.84 -1.40 4.54
N THR A 61 8.43 -0.16 4.33
CA THR A 61 7.64 0.61 5.30
C THR A 61 6.29 0.98 4.69
N ASP A 62 5.20 0.77 5.45
CA ASP A 62 3.83 1.06 5.00
C ASP A 62 3.54 0.50 3.60
N VAL A 63 3.86 -0.77 3.36
CA VAL A 63 3.78 -1.38 2.03
C VAL A 63 2.34 -1.48 1.54
N VAL A 64 2.09 -1.04 0.31
CA VAL A 64 0.92 -1.40 -0.50
C VAL A 64 1.37 -2.32 -1.62
N VAL A 65 0.71 -3.46 -1.79
CA VAL A 65 0.93 -4.36 -2.94
C VAL A 65 -0.18 -4.18 -3.95
N ALA A 66 0.15 -4.04 -5.23
CA ALA A 66 -0.82 -3.91 -6.30
C ALA A 66 -0.59 -4.96 -7.40
N CYS A 67 -1.67 -5.57 -7.88
CA CYS A 67 -1.64 -6.62 -8.90
C CYS A 67 -2.89 -6.56 -9.78
N PRO A 68 -2.86 -7.11 -11.01
CA PRO A 68 -4.06 -7.24 -11.83
C PRO A 68 -5.01 -8.28 -11.21
N LEU A 69 -6.32 -8.11 -11.43
CA LEU A 69 -7.31 -9.13 -11.08
C LEU A 69 -7.03 -10.43 -11.83
N LEU A 70 -6.75 -10.29 -13.14
CA LEU A 70 -6.43 -11.38 -14.05
C LEU A 70 -5.20 -10.96 -14.85
N GLY A 71 -4.12 -11.72 -14.75
CA GLY A 71 -2.94 -11.58 -15.58
C GLY A 71 -2.72 -12.81 -16.45
N THR A 72 -1.79 -12.72 -17.40
CA THR A 72 -1.42 -13.84 -18.26
C THR A 72 -0.62 -14.91 -17.54
N THR A 73 0.16 -14.51 -16.53
CA THR A 73 1.06 -15.40 -15.78
C THR A 73 0.75 -15.46 -14.29
N VAL A 74 0.08 -14.44 -13.75
CA VAL A 74 -0.27 -14.35 -12.34
C VAL A 74 -1.60 -13.62 -12.20
N ASP A 75 -2.50 -14.14 -11.37
CA ASP A 75 -3.73 -13.46 -10.99
C ASP A 75 -3.73 -12.98 -9.53
N ALA A 76 -4.79 -12.27 -9.12
CA ALA A 76 -4.84 -11.70 -7.78
C ALA A 76 -4.87 -12.76 -6.67
N LEU A 77 -5.41 -13.96 -6.92
CA LEU A 77 -5.45 -15.02 -5.91
C LEU A 77 -4.05 -15.62 -5.70
N ASP A 78 -3.29 -15.82 -6.77
CA ASP A 78 -1.89 -16.27 -6.69
C ASP A 78 -1.05 -15.30 -5.83
N VAL A 79 -1.22 -13.99 -6.06
CA VAL A 79 -0.53 -12.95 -5.28
C VAL A 79 -0.96 -12.97 -3.81
N ILE A 80 -2.26 -13.10 -3.54
CA ILE A 80 -2.78 -13.16 -2.16
C ILE A 80 -2.23 -14.40 -1.44
N GLU A 81 -2.12 -15.54 -2.12
CA GLU A 81 -1.54 -16.76 -1.57
C GLU A 81 -0.06 -16.59 -1.24
N ALA A 82 0.74 -16.04 -2.17
CA ALA A 82 2.15 -15.75 -1.94
C ALA A 82 2.36 -14.79 -0.76
N LEU A 83 1.57 -13.71 -0.70
CA LEU A 83 1.61 -12.76 0.41
C LEU A 83 1.20 -13.41 1.75
N ALA A 84 0.23 -14.32 1.73
CA ALA A 84 -0.19 -15.03 2.93
C ALA A 84 0.91 -15.97 3.43
N ALA A 85 1.59 -16.68 2.53
CA ALA A 85 2.75 -17.50 2.85
C ALA A 85 3.91 -16.67 3.42
N ALA A 86 4.07 -15.44 2.95
CA ALA A 86 5.03 -14.46 3.47
C ALA A 86 4.59 -13.78 4.78
N SER A 87 3.46 -14.16 5.36
CA SER A 87 2.86 -13.54 6.55
C SER A 87 2.59 -12.03 6.41
N TYR A 88 2.29 -11.58 5.18
CA TYR A 88 1.90 -10.20 4.93
C TYR A 88 0.47 -9.92 5.39
N HIS A 89 0.25 -8.75 5.99
CA HIS A 89 -1.04 -8.33 6.55
C HIS A 89 -1.45 -6.91 6.12
N GLY A 90 -0.74 -6.33 5.15
CA GLY A 90 -0.97 -4.95 4.72
C GLY A 90 -2.09 -4.80 3.69
N ALA A 91 -2.00 -3.72 2.89
CA ALA A 91 -2.97 -3.38 1.88
C ALA A 91 -2.65 -4.02 0.53
N VAL A 92 -3.66 -4.62 -0.09
CA VAL A 92 -3.58 -5.21 -1.42
C VAL A 92 -4.60 -4.52 -2.33
N TRP A 93 -4.11 -3.90 -3.40
CA TRP A 93 -4.91 -3.21 -4.40
C TRP A 93 -4.99 -4.07 -5.66
N VAL A 94 -6.20 -4.48 -6.02
CA VAL A 94 -6.45 -5.33 -7.18
C VAL A 94 -7.00 -4.48 -8.31
N VAL A 95 -6.27 -4.39 -9.42
CA VAL A 95 -6.67 -3.64 -10.61
C VAL A 95 -7.50 -4.53 -11.51
N ALA A 96 -8.77 -4.22 -11.67
CA ALA A 96 -9.70 -5.01 -12.46
C ALA A 96 -10.23 -4.22 -13.65
N PRO A 97 -10.51 -4.88 -14.79
CA PRO A 97 -11.26 -4.26 -15.86
C PRO A 97 -12.70 -3.96 -15.43
N ALA A 98 -13.41 -3.16 -16.23
CA ALA A 98 -14.87 -3.07 -16.12
C ALA A 98 -15.52 -4.47 -16.16
N MET A 99 -16.41 -4.75 -15.21
CA MET A 99 -17.00 -6.09 -15.06
C MET A 99 -18.43 -6.05 -14.52
N PRO A 100 -19.25 -7.09 -14.78
CA PRO A 100 -20.70 -7.06 -14.49
C PRO A 100 -21.05 -6.95 -13.00
N ASN A 101 -20.25 -7.54 -12.10
CA ASN A 101 -20.51 -7.52 -10.65
C ASN A 101 -19.23 -7.38 -9.82
N PRO A 102 -18.63 -6.19 -9.76
CA PRO A 102 -17.36 -5.97 -9.06
C PRO A 102 -17.47 -6.22 -7.55
N ARG A 103 -18.66 -6.02 -6.95
CA ARG A 103 -18.90 -6.26 -5.51
C ARG A 103 -18.82 -7.74 -5.16
N MET A 104 -19.30 -8.62 -6.04
CA MET A 104 -19.15 -10.06 -5.86
C MET A 104 -17.66 -10.43 -5.84
N VAL A 105 -16.89 -9.94 -6.81
CA VAL A 105 -15.45 -10.23 -6.92
C VAL A 105 -14.66 -9.70 -5.74
N GLU A 106 -14.90 -8.45 -5.34
CA GLU A 106 -14.27 -7.87 -4.15
C GLU A 106 -14.54 -8.70 -2.88
N ARG A 107 -15.76 -9.24 -2.73
CA ARG A 107 -16.10 -10.10 -1.60
C ARG A 107 -15.32 -11.42 -1.63
N GLU A 108 -15.19 -12.07 -2.78
CA GLU A 108 -14.43 -13.32 -2.88
C GLU A 108 -12.93 -13.08 -2.63
N LEU A 109 -12.38 -11.98 -3.15
CA LEU A 109 -10.99 -11.58 -2.86
C LEU A 109 -10.78 -11.33 -1.36
N LYS A 110 -11.70 -10.63 -0.69
CA LYS A 110 -11.64 -10.41 0.77
C LYS A 110 -11.71 -11.72 1.57
N ARG A 111 -12.46 -12.72 1.09
CA ARG A 111 -12.53 -14.04 1.72
C ARG A 111 -11.21 -14.80 1.61
N ALA A 112 -10.52 -14.68 0.48
CA ALA A 112 -9.18 -15.24 0.30
C ALA A 112 -8.14 -14.50 1.17
N ALA A 113 -8.23 -13.17 1.23
CA ALA A 113 -7.25 -12.29 1.86
C ALA A 113 -7.52 -12.03 3.36
N LYS A 114 -7.73 -13.09 4.16
CA LYS A 114 -8.24 -13.00 5.55
C LYS A 114 -7.56 -11.98 6.48
N ARG A 115 -6.26 -11.71 6.30
CA ARG A 115 -5.48 -10.80 7.15
C ARG A 115 -4.98 -9.55 6.41
N MET A 116 -5.45 -9.31 5.18
CA MET A 116 -5.03 -8.18 4.35
C MET A 116 -6.23 -7.28 4.09
N SER A 117 -5.98 -6.01 3.82
CA SER A 117 -7.03 -5.08 3.39
C SER A 117 -7.09 -5.02 1.87
N ILE A 118 -8.18 -5.53 1.29
CA ILE A 118 -8.39 -5.54 -0.16
C ILE A 118 -9.10 -4.28 -0.62
N LYS A 119 -8.58 -3.65 -1.68
CA LYS A 119 -9.25 -2.60 -2.45
C LYS A 119 -9.31 -2.99 -3.91
N LEU A 120 -10.50 -3.08 -4.48
CA LEU A 120 -10.70 -3.29 -5.92
C LEU A 120 -10.69 -1.93 -6.65
N ILE A 121 -9.87 -1.79 -7.69
CA ILE A 121 -9.73 -0.58 -8.50
C ILE A 121 -10.16 -0.91 -9.93
N LEU A 122 -11.24 -0.28 -10.41
CA LEU A 122 -11.74 -0.50 -11.77
C LEU A 122 -10.99 0.40 -12.76
N ARG A 123 -10.56 -0.17 -13.89
CA ARG A 123 -9.87 0.50 -15.01
C ARG A 123 -10.36 0.03 -16.36
#